data_AF-U6M5U4-F1
#
_entry.id   AF-U6M5U4-F1
#
_cell.length_a   1.000
_cell.length_b   1.000
_cell.length_c   1.000
_cell.angle_alpha   90.00
_cell.angle_beta   90.00
_cell.angle_gamma   90.00
#
_symmetry.space_group_name_H-M   'P 1'
#
loop_
_entity.id
_entity.type
_entity.pdbx_description
1 polymer ?
#
loop_
_entity_poly.entity_id
_entity_poly.type
_entity_poly.pdbx_seq_one_letter_code
_entity_poly.pdbx_strand_id
1 'polypeptide(L)'
;MDTQIVAFNVEGGAKIFNCRTAECIATLPPIHTDKLQELEEQQQLAAVQRLECSGRSKEVVRLLLQLDKKYSLASFIQRQTINWLCSCLDTRNPAGSIRKYDAAAVSQLLLPVILQQQQQQQQQRKKHKRQQQQQGEGEEEEEEDEEKKKQQEEELRAALQQTLQKQLQQQQLQQQVPFQQLQLQQQQQQQQNACKDTDWIELIEELNNKEANTLIKFIAEWTAEPSMAAAAHRLLHLLLRSKQLDLLLSTDNNNSSSSSSSNSSRRKKTLIGGKPAIDIIESLILLTQRQEKRTQALIEKSYILDLLLPAAAVVQHDLQDLLLPLQQQQQQQQQQQQQIKLEAADTTGGKKKKRKIQQQQMQQQQQQMQQQQQQQQQQEQELLLSAEALQPHFAAKFTEECLYGDL
;
A
#
# COMPACT_ATOMS: atom_id res chain seq x y z
N MET A 1 11.17 -65.69 19.45
CA MET A 1 11.28 -64.47 18.62
C MET A 1 11.73 -63.37 19.55
N ASP A 2 13.03 -63.06 19.60
CA ASP A 2 13.55 -61.97 20.43
C ASP A 2 13.25 -60.64 19.74
N THR A 3 12.39 -59.80 20.33
CA THR A 3 12.06 -58.48 19.79
C THR A 3 13.12 -57.48 20.24
N GLN A 4 13.91 -56.98 19.29
CA GLN A 4 14.89 -55.91 19.53
C GLN A 4 14.28 -54.56 19.13
N ILE A 5 14.33 -53.58 20.04
CA ILE A 5 13.91 -52.20 19.75
C ILE A 5 15.16 -51.35 19.57
N VAL A 6 15.26 -50.66 18.44
CA VAL A 6 16.35 -49.70 18.18
C VAL A 6 15.82 -48.29 18.46
N ALA A 7 16.43 -47.57 19.39
CA ALA A 7 16.10 -46.18 19.68
C ALA A 7 17.27 -45.27 19.31
N PHE A 8 16.97 -44.13 18.69
CA PHE A 8 17.95 -43.13 18.29
C PHE A 8 17.94 -41.97 19.29
N ASN A 9 19.10 -41.53 19.76
CA ASN A 9 19.21 -40.33 20.58
C ASN A 9 19.32 -39.06 19.71
N VAL A 10 19.17 -37.89 20.34
CA VAL A 10 19.21 -36.57 19.67
C VAL A 10 20.59 -36.28 19.03
N GLU A 11 21.62 -37.01 19.43
CA GLU A 11 23.00 -36.91 18.90
C GLU A 11 23.26 -37.87 17.71
N GLY A 12 22.24 -38.60 17.25
CA GLY A 12 22.35 -39.53 16.12
C GLY A 12 22.90 -40.92 16.45
N GLY A 13 23.15 -41.22 17.72
CA GLY A 13 23.54 -42.54 18.21
C GLY A 13 22.35 -43.50 18.34
N ALA A 14 22.48 -44.70 17.78
CA ALA A 14 21.51 -45.78 17.93
C ALA A 14 21.87 -46.67 19.12
N LYS A 15 20.90 -46.94 20.01
CA LYS A 15 21.00 -47.95 21.08
C LYS A 15 19.98 -49.06 20.84
N ILE A 16 20.45 -50.31 20.91
CA ILE A 16 19.62 -51.50 20.75
C ILE A 16 19.21 -51.98 22.14
N PHE A 17 17.91 -52.08 22.38
CA PHE A 17 17.31 -52.60 23.60
C PHE A 17 16.77 -54.00 23.33
N ASN A 18 17.24 -54.98 24.11
CA ASN A 18 16.80 -56.36 24.01
C ASN A 18 15.64 -56.58 25.00
N CYS A 19 14.41 -56.56 24.51
CA CYS A 19 13.21 -56.57 25.34
C CYS A 19 12.85 -58.00 25.78
N ARG A 20 13.67 -58.61 26.65
CA ARG A 20 13.38 -59.95 27.20
C ARG A 20 12.55 -59.93 28.49
N THR A 21 12.45 -58.80 29.18
CA THR A 21 11.70 -58.67 30.43
C THR A 21 10.86 -57.38 30.44
N ALA A 22 9.63 -57.47 30.93
CA ALA A 22 8.68 -56.35 31.00
C ALA A 22 9.21 -55.17 31.85
N GLU A 23 10.17 -55.43 32.75
CA GLU A 23 10.82 -54.42 33.58
C GLU A 23 11.70 -53.42 32.79
N CYS A 24 12.11 -53.75 31.57
CA CYS A 24 12.90 -52.84 30.74
C CYS A 24 12.08 -51.70 30.10
N ILE A 25 10.75 -51.78 30.10
CA ILE A 25 9.89 -50.73 29.53
C ILE A 25 9.88 -49.48 30.43
N ALA A 26 10.05 -49.64 31.74
CA ALA A 26 10.06 -48.53 32.71
C ALA A 26 11.34 -47.67 32.69
N THR A 27 12.40 -48.14 32.01
CA THR A 27 13.69 -47.43 31.92
C THR A 27 13.93 -46.77 30.56
N LEU A 28 12.97 -46.86 29.63
CA LEU A 28 13.05 -46.10 28.39
C LEU A 28 12.86 -44.61 28.72
N PRO A 29 13.79 -43.73 28.29
CA PRO A 29 13.60 -42.30 28.44
C PRO A 29 12.27 -41.93 27.77
N PRO A 30 11.45 -41.05 28.38
CA PRO A 30 10.20 -40.63 27.78
C PRO A 30 10.51 -40.13 26.37
N ILE A 31 10.01 -40.86 25.37
CA ILE A 31 10.12 -40.42 23.98
C ILE A 31 9.47 -39.05 23.98
N HIS A 32 10.25 -38.01 23.67
CA HIS A 32 9.78 -36.63 23.61
C HIS A 32 8.81 -36.49 22.43
N THR A 33 7.58 -36.97 22.62
CA THR A 33 6.47 -36.90 21.67
C THR A 33 6.25 -35.47 21.23
N ASP A 34 6.49 -34.50 22.13
CA ASP A 34 6.33 -33.07 21.89
C ASP A 34 7.27 -32.59 20.78
N LYS A 35 8.53 -33.02 20.76
CA LYS A 35 9.49 -32.61 19.72
C LYS A 35 9.18 -33.22 18.35
N LEU A 36 8.68 -34.46 18.34
CA LEU A 36 8.24 -35.09 17.09
C LEU A 36 7.00 -34.41 16.54
N GLN A 37 6.06 -34.04 17.41
CA GLN A 37 4.85 -33.31 17.04
C GLN A 37 5.16 -31.90 16.53
N GLU A 38 6.09 -31.18 17.17
CA GLU A 38 6.57 -29.88 16.69
C GLU A 38 7.23 -29.98 15.31
N LEU A 39 8.06 -31.00 15.09
CA LEU A 39 8.75 -31.19 13.81
C LEU A 39 7.77 -31.58 12.70
N GLU A 40 6.78 -32.41 13.01
CA GLU A 40 5.69 -32.76 12.09
C GLU A 40 4.86 -31.52 11.74
N GLU A 41 4.47 -30.70 12.72
CA GLU A 41 3.76 -29.45 12.50
C GLU A 41 4.59 -28.47 11.64
N GLN A 42 5.89 -28.35 11.91
CA GLN A 42 6.78 -27.51 11.12
C GLN A 42 6.89 -28.01 9.67
N GLN A 43 6.95 -29.33 9.46
CA GLN A 43 6.98 -29.92 8.13
C GLN A 43 5.67 -29.68 7.36
N GLN A 44 4.53 -29.78 8.04
CA GLN A 44 3.21 -29.49 7.49
C GLN A 44 3.07 -28.01 7.10
N LEU A 45 3.52 -27.07 7.95
CA LEU A 45 3.50 -25.64 7.65
C LEU A 45 4.43 -25.29 6.47
N ALA A 46 5.60 -25.92 6.39
CA ALA A 46 6.49 -25.77 5.25
C ALA A 46 5.86 -26.29 3.95
N ALA A 47 5.08 -27.38 4.01
CA ALA A 47 4.33 -27.89 2.87
C ALA A 47 3.24 -26.90 2.41
N VAL A 48 2.51 -26.29 3.36
CA VAL A 48 1.51 -25.24 3.08
C VAL A 48 2.16 -24.06 2.34
N GLN A 49 3.30 -23.56 2.84
CA GLN A 49 4.02 -22.46 2.21
C GLN A 49 4.49 -22.79 0.79
N ARG A 50 5.01 -24.01 0.56
CA ARG A 50 5.41 -24.45 -0.79
C ARG A 50 4.21 -24.50 -1.74
N LEU A 51 3.06 -24.99 -1.28
CA LEU A 51 1.84 -25.01 -2.08
C LEU A 51 1.32 -23.61 -2.39
N GLU A 52 1.34 -22.70 -1.41
CA GLU A 52 0.97 -21.28 -1.57
C GLU A 52 1.88 -20.59 -2.61
N CYS A 53 3.20 -20.75 -2.50
CA CYS A 53 4.17 -20.23 -3.47
C CYS A 53 3.98 -20.81 -4.88
N SER A 54 3.46 -22.04 -4.99
CA SER A 54 3.15 -22.67 -6.29
C SER A 54 1.79 -22.26 -6.88
N GLY A 55 1.04 -21.39 -6.20
CA GLY A 55 -0.31 -20.99 -6.62
C GLY A 55 -1.35 -22.11 -6.52
N ARG A 56 -1.06 -23.16 -5.75
CA ARG A 56 -1.93 -24.34 -5.54
C ARG A 56 -2.85 -24.13 -4.34
N SER A 57 -3.66 -23.08 -4.41
CA SER A 57 -4.54 -22.62 -3.33
C SER A 57 -5.56 -23.67 -2.88
N LYS A 58 -6.03 -24.50 -3.82
CA LYS A 58 -6.96 -25.60 -3.55
C LYS A 58 -6.36 -26.67 -2.64
N GLU A 59 -5.15 -27.08 -2.92
CA GLU A 59 -4.41 -28.05 -2.11
C GLU A 59 -4.03 -27.46 -0.75
N VAL A 60 -3.72 -26.16 -0.68
CA VAL A 60 -3.54 -25.45 0.61
C VAL A 60 -4.79 -25.56 1.47
N VAL A 61 -5.96 -25.25 0.94
CA VAL A 61 -7.23 -25.29 1.71
C VAL A 61 -7.54 -26.72 2.16
N ARG A 62 -7.39 -27.71 1.28
CA ARG A 62 -7.59 -29.12 1.65
C ARG A 62 -6.66 -29.57 2.76
N LEU A 63 -5.36 -29.27 2.65
CA LEU A 63 -4.38 -29.64 3.65
C LEU A 63 -4.70 -28.95 5.00
N LEU A 64 -5.03 -27.66 4.99
CA LEU A 64 -5.36 -26.92 6.21
C LEU A 64 -6.67 -27.40 6.87
N LEU A 65 -7.67 -27.83 6.07
CA LEU A 65 -8.90 -28.45 6.58
C LEU A 65 -8.63 -29.84 7.17
N GLN A 66 -7.78 -30.65 6.53
CA GLN A 66 -7.39 -31.97 7.02
C GLN A 66 -6.61 -31.90 8.34
N LEU A 67 -5.77 -30.87 8.49
CA LEU A 67 -4.97 -30.64 9.69
C LEU A 67 -5.75 -29.91 10.81
N ASP A 68 -7.01 -29.53 10.57
CA ASP A 68 -7.84 -28.73 11.49
C ASP A 68 -7.14 -27.40 11.93
N LYS A 69 -6.28 -26.84 11.08
CA LYS A 69 -5.49 -25.63 11.36
C LYS A 69 -6.29 -24.37 11.09
N LYS A 70 -7.29 -24.12 11.94
CA LYS A 70 -8.25 -23.01 11.85
C LYS A 70 -7.59 -21.65 11.57
N TYR A 71 -6.59 -21.26 12.37
CA TYR A 71 -5.99 -19.91 12.27
C TYR A 71 -5.20 -19.72 10.98
N SER A 72 -4.45 -20.73 10.55
CA SER A 72 -3.72 -20.71 9.29
C SER A 72 -4.67 -20.62 8.10
N LEU A 73 -5.79 -21.36 8.16
CA LEU A 73 -6.82 -21.29 7.13
C LEU A 73 -7.52 -19.93 7.09
N ALA A 74 -7.88 -19.36 8.25
CA ALA A 74 -8.41 -18.01 8.35
C ALA A 74 -7.47 -17.00 7.70
N SER A 75 -6.20 -16.99 8.11
CA SER A 75 -5.20 -16.05 7.59
C SER A 75 -5.02 -16.19 6.08
N PHE A 76 -4.99 -17.42 5.57
CA PHE A 76 -4.91 -17.69 4.13
C PHE A 76 -6.14 -17.12 3.38
N ILE A 77 -7.35 -17.44 3.82
CA ILE A 77 -8.59 -16.96 3.20
C ILE A 77 -8.70 -15.45 3.28
N GLN A 78 -8.31 -14.84 4.41
CA GLN A 78 -8.31 -13.39 4.58
C GLN A 78 -7.37 -12.74 3.56
N ARG A 79 -6.13 -13.22 3.41
CA ARG A 79 -5.20 -12.73 2.40
C ARG A 79 -5.77 -12.83 1.00
N GLN A 80 -6.34 -13.99 0.65
CA GLN A 80 -6.95 -14.19 -0.67
C GLN A 80 -8.18 -13.30 -0.91
N THR A 81 -8.99 -13.08 0.13
CA THR A 81 -10.15 -12.18 0.05
C THR A 81 -9.71 -10.74 -0.12
N ILE A 82 -8.70 -10.30 0.63
CA ILE A 82 -8.11 -8.96 0.49
C ILE A 82 -7.52 -8.80 -0.89
N ASN A 83 -6.72 -9.75 -1.38
CA ASN A 83 -6.12 -9.69 -2.72
C ASN A 83 -7.20 -9.59 -3.81
N TRP A 84 -8.28 -10.37 -3.68
CA TRP A 84 -9.43 -10.29 -4.59
C TRP A 84 -10.19 -8.96 -4.49
N LEU A 85 -10.41 -8.45 -3.27
CA LEU A 85 -11.04 -7.14 -3.09
C LEU A 85 -10.16 -6.04 -3.68
N CYS A 86 -8.85 -6.11 -3.46
CA CYS A 86 -7.87 -5.23 -4.06
C CYS A 86 -7.89 -5.35 -5.59
N SER A 87 -8.00 -6.53 -6.19
CA SER A 87 -8.12 -6.65 -7.66
C SER A 87 -9.45 -6.12 -8.19
N CYS A 88 -10.54 -6.26 -7.42
CA CYS A 88 -11.85 -5.68 -7.77
C CYS A 88 -11.90 -4.17 -7.59
N LEU A 89 -11.15 -3.62 -6.63
CA LEU A 89 -11.02 -2.19 -6.36
C LEU A 89 -9.94 -1.52 -7.22
N ASP A 90 -8.95 -2.27 -7.68
CA ASP A 90 -7.95 -1.91 -8.71
C ASP A 90 -8.61 -1.85 -10.09
N THR A 91 -9.68 -1.04 -10.13
CA THR A 91 -10.46 -0.62 -11.27
C THR A 91 -9.68 0.37 -12.13
N ARG A 92 -8.49 -0.05 -12.57
CA ARG A 92 -7.91 0.45 -13.82
C ARG A 92 -8.82 0.21 -15.04
N ASN A 93 -10.03 -0.35 -14.91
CA ASN A 93 -10.90 -0.64 -16.05
C ASN A 93 -12.45 -0.64 -15.85
N PRO A 94 -13.06 0.17 -14.95
CA PRO A 94 -14.10 1.07 -15.48
C PRO A 94 -13.99 2.54 -15.05
N ALA A 95 -13.36 2.83 -13.90
CA ALA A 95 -13.07 4.22 -13.50
C ALA A 95 -11.94 4.83 -14.35
N GLY A 96 -11.09 3.99 -14.97
CA GLY A 96 -10.08 4.40 -15.96
C GLY A 96 -10.64 4.97 -17.26
N SER A 97 -11.94 4.84 -17.55
CA SER A 97 -12.57 5.55 -18.68
C SER A 97 -13.04 6.96 -18.32
N ILE A 98 -13.18 7.27 -17.02
CA ILE A 98 -13.56 8.62 -16.54
C ILE A 98 -12.34 9.37 -15.96
N ARG A 99 -11.31 8.66 -15.47
CA ARG A 99 -10.07 9.25 -14.93
C ARG A 99 -8.86 9.07 -15.86
N LYS A 100 -9.04 9.33 -17.16
CA LYS A 100 -7.94 9.49 -18.11
C LYS A 100 -7.19 10.83 -17.96
N TYR A 101 -7.48 11.61 -16.92
CA TYR A 101 -6.84 12.90 -16.67
C TYR A 101 -5.67 12.87 -15.67
N ASP A 102 -5.33 11.74 -15.06
CA ASP A 102 -4.19 11.67 -14.13
C ASP A 102 -2.90 11.17 -14.78
N ALA A 103 -2.31 12.06 -15.56
CA ALA A 103 -0.87 12.06 -15.82
C ALA A 103 -0.04 12.45 -14.58
N ALA A 104 -0.67 12.71 -13.42
CA ALA A 104 -0.01 13.23 -12.21
C ALA A 104 0.81 12.18 -11.44
N ALA A 105 0.44 10.90 -11.47
CA ALA A 105 1.21 9.85 -10.79
C ALA A 105 2.57 9.56 -11.46
N VAL A 106 2.70 9.85 -12.77
CA VAL A 106 4.00 9.82 -13.47
C VAL A 106 4.83 11.09 -13.16
N SER A 107 4.16 12.21 -12.87
CA SER A 107 4.81 13.46 -12.45
C SER A 107 5.41 13.40 -11.03
N GLN A 108 4.91 12.54 -10.13
CA GLN A 108 5.47 12.38 -8.78
C GLN A 108 6.87 11.73 -8.75
N LEU A 109 7.22 10.92 -9.76
CA LEU A 109 8.59 10.37 -9.90
C LEU A 109 9.59 11.39 -10.49
N LEU A 110 9.11 12.50 -11.07
CA LEU A 110 9.92 13.57 -11.65
C LEU A 110 10.08 14.79 -10.71
N LEU A 111 9.27 14.90 -9.66
CA LEU A 111 9.24 16.03 -8.73
C LEU A 111 10.56 16.31 -7.98
N PRO A 112 11.26 15.32 -7.39
CA PRO A 112 12.54 15.59 -6.72
C PRO A 112 13.66 15.95 -7.71
N VAL A 113 13.56 15.52 -8.97
CA VAL A 113 14.54 15.82 -10.02
C VAL A 113 14.41 17.28 -10.49
N ILE A 114 13.19 17.80 -10.61
CA ILE A 114 12.95 19.18 -11.05
C ILE A 114 13.30 20.19 -9.95
N LEU A 115 12.97 19.89 -8.68
CA LEU A 115 13.31 20.77 -7.55
C LEU A 115 14.83 20.86 -7.33
N GLN A 116 15.54 19.75 -7.51
CA GLN A 116 17.01 19.71 -7.42
C GLN A 116 17.69 20.46 -8.59
N GLN A 117 17.12 20.36 -9.80
CA GLN A 117 17.64 21.09 -10.97
C GLN A 117 17.45 22.62 -10.84
N GLN A 118 16.34 23.05 -10.20
CA GLN A 118 16.08 24.47 -9.98
C GLN A 118 17.02 25.09 -8.92
N GLN A 119 17.36 24.34 -7.85
CA GLN A 119 18.35 24.81 -6.88
C GLN A 119 19.76 24.94 -7.49
N GLN A 120 20.16 24.04 -8.40
CA GLN A 120 21.46 24.15 -9.07
C GLN A 120 21.53 25.36 -10.02
N GLN A 121 20.46 25.69 -10.76
CA GLN A 121 20.46 26.90 -11.59
C GLN A 121 20.54 28.19 -10.77
N GLN A 122 19.93 28.24 -9.59
CA GLN A 122 20.04 29.42 -8.71
C GLN A 122 21.46 29.59 -8.15
N GLN A 123 22.19 28.49 -7.87
CA GLN A 123 23.57 28.57 -7.43
C GLN A 123 24.52 29.01 -8.56
N GLN A 124 24.29 28.56 -9.80
CA GLN A 124 25.09 29.02 -10.95
C GLN A 124 24.87 30.51 -11.24
N ARG A 125 23.64 31.02 -11.15
CA ARG A 125 23.36 32.45 -11.31
C ARG A 125 24.01 33.31 -10.22
N LYS A 126 24.08 32.84 -8.96
CA LYS A 126 24.77 33.55 -7.88
C LYS A 126 26.29 33.59 -8.09
N LYS A 127 26.89 32.52 -8.62
CA LYS A 127 28.32 32.51 -8.99
C LYS A 127 28.61 33.46 -10.16
N HIS A 128 27.76 33.47 -11.19
CA HIS A 128 27.97 34.34 -12.35
C HIS A 128 27.83 35.84 -12.01
N LYS A 129 26.88 36.20 -11.12
CA LYS A 129 26.75 37.56 -10.60
C LYS A 129 27.96 38.02 -9.76
N ARG A 130 28.62 37.10 -9.03
CA ARG A 130 29.83 37.43 -8.28
C ARG A 130 31.05 37.63 -9.19
N GLN A 131 31.16 36.89 -10.29
CA GLN A 131 32.22 37.09 -11.28
C GLN A 131 32.05 38.39 -12.09
N GLN A 132 30.81 38.77 -12.44
CA GLN A 132 30.57 40.05 -13.12
C GLN A 132 30.78 41.28 -12.22
N GLN A 133 30.73 41.13 -10.89
CA GLN A 133 31.05 42.20 -9.95
C GLN A 133 32.56 42.38 -9.69
N GLN A 134 33.43 41.51 -10.22
CA GLN A 134 34.88 41.61 -10.03
C GLN A 134 35.66 42.03 -11.30
N GLN A 135 34.96 42.35 -12.40
CA GLN A 135 35.57 42.79 -13.66
C GLN A 135 35.41 44.30 -13.93
N GLY A 136 35.18 45.10 -12.90
CA GLY A 136 34.97 46.53 -13.04
C GLY A 136 35.80 47.33 -12.05
N GLU A 137 37.11 47.17 -12.07
CA GLU A 137 38.07 48.17 -11.58
C GLU A 137 39.50 47.68 -11.88
N GLY A 138 40.22 48.41 -12.74
CA GLY A 138 41.63 48.15 -13.06
C GLY A 138 41.89 48.11 -14.56
N GLU A 139 41.70 49.24 -15.25
CA GLU A 139 42.46 49.49 -16.46
C GLU A 139 43.86 49.98 -16.04
N GLU A 140 44.85 49.40 -16.70
CA GLU A 140 46.21 49.87 -16.98
C GLU A 140 47.37 49.07 -16.33
N GLU A 141 48.14 48.47 -17.26
CA GLU A 141 49.49 47.90 -17.17
C GLU A 141 49.66 46.53 -16.49
N GLU A 142 49.75 45.46 -17.31
CA GLU A 142 50.76 44.37 -17.23
C GLU A 142 50.32 43.16 -18.11
N GLU A 143 50.77 43.13 -19.37
CA GLU A 143 50.36 42.15 -20.38
C GLU A 143 51.01 40.76 -20.22
N GLU A 144 52.08 40.61 -19.42
CA GLU A 144 52.74 39.31 -19.18
C GLU A 144 52.23 38.54 -17.94
N ASP A 145 51.67 39.23 -16.94
CA ASP A 145 51.08 38.57 -15.76
C ASP A 145 49.60 38.19 -15.97
N GLU A 146 48.93 38.78 -16.96
CA GLU A 146 47.58 38.35 -17.38
C GLU A 146 47.56 36.92 -17.95
N GLU A 147 48.61 36.50 -18.65
CA GLU A 147 48.62 35.19 -19.31
C GLU A 147 48.77 34.05 -18.29
N LYS A 148 49.62 34.23 -17.27
CA LYS A 148 49.72 33.30 -16.14
C LYS A 148 48.45 33.26 -15.30
N LYS A 149 47.77 34.40 -15.13
CA LYS A 149 46.50 34.48 -14.42
C LYS A 149 45.36 33.81 -15.18
N LYS A 150 45.32 33.94 -16.51
CA LYS A 150 44.39 33.22 -17.39
C LYS A 150 44.63 31.71 -17.34
N GLN A 151 45.89 31.26 -17.38
CA GLN A 151 46.22 29.84 -17.23
C GLN A 151 45.83 29.29 -15.86
N GLN A 152 46.08 30.01 -14.77
CA GLN A 152 45.62 29.61 -13.43
C GLN A 152 44.10 29.59 -13.31
N GLU A 153 43.39 30.54 -13.90
CA GLU A 153 41.92 30.55 -13.88
C GLU A 153 41.34 29.39 -14.69
N GLU A 154 41.96 29.04 -15.81
CA GLU A 154 41.57 27.92 -16.65
C GLU A 154 41.83 26.57 -15.96
N GLU A 155 42.97 26.42 -15.29
CA GLU A 155 43.29 25.23 -14.49
C GLU A 155 42.33 25.09 -13.29
N LEU A 156 41.99 26.19 -12.63
CA LEU A 156 41.01 26.21 -11.55
C LEU A 156 39.60 25.85 -12.07
N ARG A 157 39.23 26.31 -13.27
CA ARG A 157 37.96 25.94 -13.93
C ARG A 157 37.94 24.46 -14.29
N ALA A 158 39.03 23.92 -14.82
CA ALA A 158 39.15 22.49 -15.14
C ALA A 158 39.06 21.61 -13.88
N ALA A 159 39.75 22.00 -12.80
CA ALA A 159 39.69 21.30 -11.51
C ALA A 159 38.28 21.34 -10.89
N LEU A 160 37.61 22.50 -10.96
CA LEU A 160 36.22 22.63 -10.49
C LEU A 160 35.27 21.75 -11.32
N GLN A 161 35.48 21.68 -12.64
CA GLN A 161 34.67 20.87 -13.55
C GLN A 161 34.84 19.37 -13.26
N GLN A 162 36.07 18.90 -13.04
CA GLN A 162 36.34 17.52 -12.62
C GLN A 162 35.69 17.20 -11.26
N THR A 163 35.78 18.13 -10.30
CA THR A 163 35.19 17.94 -8.97
C THR A 163 33.67 17.80 -9.06
N LEU A 164 33.02 18.64 -9.87
CA LEU A 164 31.59 18.57 -10.12
C LEU A 164 31.19 17.25 -10.79
N GLN A 165 31.98 16.78 -11.76
CA GLN A 165 31.71 15.53 -12.47
C GLN A 165 31.81 14.31 -11.53
N LYS A 166 32.83 14.28 -10.66
CA LYS A 166 32.95 13.24 -9.62
C LYS A 166 31.77 13.24 -8.65
N GLN A 167 31.31 14.42 -8.22
CA GLN A 167 30.19 14.54 -7.31
C GLN A 167 28.88 14.05 -7.94
N LEU A 168 28.66 14.34 -9.23
CA LEU A 168 27.53 13.87 -10.01
C LEU A 168 27.52 12.34 -10.16
N GLN A 169 28.70 11.75 -10.41
CA GLN A 169 28.84 10.29 -10.53
C GLN A 169 28.59 9.58 -9.18
N GLN A 170 29.05 10.16 -8.07
CA GLN A 170 28.84 9.59 -6.74
C GLN A 170 27.36 9.68 -6.31
N GLN A 171 26.65 10.74 -6.72
CA GLN A 171 25.23 10.90 -6.46
C GLN A 171 24.37 9.90 -7.29
N GLN A 172 24.77 9.59 -8.53
CA GLN A 172 24.10 8.54 -9.32
C GLN A 172 24.23 7.15 -8.68
N LEU A 173 25.42 6.82 -8.13
CA LEU A 173 25.63 5.54 -7.45
C LEU A 173 24.81 5.40 -6.16
N GLN A 174 24.63 6.47 -5.38
CA GLN A 174 23.78 6.42 -4.18
C GLN A 174 22.29 6.26 -4.48
N GLN A 175 21.81 6.73 -5.64
CA GLN A 175 20.40 6.57 -6.02
C GLN A 175 20.07 5.18 -6.61
N GLN A 176 21.05 4.46 -7.17
CA GLN A 176 20.79 3.14 -7.77
C GLN A 176 20.57 2.03 -6.75
N VAL A 177 21.25 2.07 -5.60
CA VAL A 177 21.14 1.01 -4.57
C VAL A 177 19.72 0.85 -4.01
N PRO A 178 19.02 1.92 -3.57
CA PRO A 178 17.65 1.77 -3.10
C PRO A 178 16.69 1.38 -4.22
N PHE A 179 16.94 1.81 -5.47
CA PHE A 179 16.07 1.44 -6.60
C PHE A 179 16.16 -0.06 -6.93
N GLN A 180 17.36 -0.65 -6.89
CA GLN A 180 17.53 -2.08 -7.14
C GLN A 180 16.99 -2.94 -5.99
N GLN A 181 17.11 -2.48 -4.74
CA GLN A 181 16.52 -3.15 -3.58
C GLN A 181 14.99 -3.06 -3.59
N LEU A 182 14.42 -1.90 -3.96
CA LEU A 182 12.98 -1.72 -4.11
C LEU A 182 12.44 -2.55 -5.29
N GLN A 183 13.20 -2.69 -6.38
CA GLN A 183 12.82 -3.53 -7.51
C GLN A 183 12.81 -5.02 -7.13
N LEU A 184 13.78 -5.48 -6.32
CA LEU A 184 13.77 -6.85 -5.78
C LEU A 184 12.61 -7.10 -4.81
N GLN A 185 12.29 -6.11 -3.96
CA GLN A 185 11.16 -6.17 -3.04
C GLN A 185 9.82 -6.14 -3.79
N GLN A 186 9.71 -5.32 -4.84
CA GLN A 186 8.51 -5.24 -5.68
C GLN A 186 8.35 -6.48 -6.56
N GLN A 187 9.44 -7.11 -7.00
CA GLN A 187 9.39 -8.38 -7.73
C GLN A 187 9.00 -9.56 -6.82
N GLN A 188 9.39 -9.54 -5.53
CA GLN A 188 8.83 -10.45 -4.52
C GLN A 188 7.33 -10.19 -4.27
N GLN A 189 6.89 -8.93 -4.26
CA GLN A 189 5.46 -8.60 -4.18
C GLN A 189 4.67 -8.99 -5.43
N GLN A 190 5.24 -8.91 -6.63
CA GLN A 190 4.56 -9.32 -7.86
C GLN A 190 4.46 -10.84 -8.01
N GLN A 191 5.37 -11.63 -7.42
CA GLN A 191 5.18 -13.08 -7.34
C GLN A 191 4.02 -13.45 -6.38
N GLN A 192 3.60 -12.56 -5.46
CA GLN A 192 2.36 -12.74 -4.70
C GLN A 192 1.10 -12.45 -5.54
N ASN A 193 1.20 -11.64 -6.60
CA ASN A 193 0.10 -11.36 -7.53
C ASN A 193 -0.11 -12.45 -8.59
N ALA A 194 0.74 -13.49 -8.60
CA ALA A 194 0.59 -14.66 -9.46
C ALA A 194 -0.14 -15.83 -8.76
N CYS A 195 -0.73 -15.61 -7.58
CA CYS A 195 -1.87 -16.43 -7.18
C CYS A 195 -2.99 -16.10 -8.16
N LYS A 196 -3.08 -16.88 -9.24
CA LYS A 196 -4.24 -16.90 -10.12
C LYS A 196 -5.48 -16.89 -9.23
N ASP A 197 -6.44 -16.01 -9.55
CA ASP A 197 -7.71 -15.93 -8.83
C ASP A 197 -8.14 -17.35 -8.51
N THR A 198 -8.10 -17.68 -7.23
CA THR A 198 -8.45 -19.04 -6.81
C THR A 198 -9.91 -19.21 -7.20
N ASP A 199 -10.20 -20.20 -8.04
CA ASP A 199 -11.56 -20.57 -8.37
C ASP A 199 -12.20 -21.20 -7.12
N TRP A 200 -12.56 -20.33 -6.16
CA TRP A 200 -13.20 -20.69 -4.91
C TRP A 200 -14.47 -21.49 -5.14
N ILE A 201 -15.12 -21.27 -6.29
CA ILE A 201 -16.31 -22.01 -6.72
C ILE A 201 -15.93 -23.48 -6.96
N GLU A 202 -14.96 -23.75 -7.84
CA GLU A 202 -14.49 -25.12 -8.13
C GLU A 202 -13.97 -25.82 -6.86
N LEU A 203 -13.23 -25.07 -6.02
CA LEU A 203 -12.74 -25.59 -4.75
C LEU A 203 -13.90 -26.08 -3.88
N ILE A 204 -14.92 -25.24 -3.70
CA ILE A 204 -16.06 -25.53 -2.81
C ILE A 204 -16.92 -26.65 -3.38
N GLU A 205 -17.12 -26.70 -4.70
CA GLU A 205 -17.84 -27.79 -5.37
C GLU A 205 -17.19 -29.14 -5.13
N GLU A 206 -15.85 -29.19 -5.11
CA GLU A 206 -15.09 -30.42 -4.87
C GLU A 206 -14.87 -30.79 -3.39
N LEU A 207 -15.25 -29.94 -2.44
CA LEU A 207 -15.12 -30.29 -1.02
C LEU A 207 -16.00 -31.50 -0.70
N ASN A 208 -15.51 -32.43 0.10
CA ASN A 208 -16.36 -33.52 0.58
C ASN A 208 -17.33 -33.02 1.68
N ASN A 209 -18.35 -33.80 2.02
CA ASN A 209 -19.35 -33.39 3.03
C ASN A 209 -18.72 -33.18 4.43
N LYS A 210 -17.65 -33.90 4.76
CA LYS A 210 -16.95 -33.74 6.05
C LYS A 210 -16.18 -32.42 6.11
N GLU A 211 -15.42 -32.10 5.05
CA GLU A 211 -14.69 -30.85 4.86
C GLU A 211 -15.63 -29.65 4.85
N ALA A 212 -16.78 -29.77 4.15
CA ALA A 212 -17.80 -28.72 4.14
C ALA A 212 -18.37 -28.47 5.55
N ASN A 213 -18.62 -29.53 6.34
CA ASN A 213 -19.07 -29.39 7.73
C ASN A 213 -18.00 -28.74 8.62
N THR A 214 -16.73 -29.14 8.49
CA THR A 214 -15.61 -28.48 9.18
C THR A 214 -15.49 -27.02 8.77
N LEU A 215 -15.66 -26.70 7.49
CA LEU A 215 -15.61 -25.34 6.99
C LEU A 215 -16.78 -24.50 7.54
N ILE A 216 -17.99 -25.04 7.62
CA ILE A 216 -19.15 -24.37 8.26
C ILE A 216 -18.86 -24.07 9.73
N LYS A 217 -18.26 -25.02 10.46
CA LYS A 217 -17.82 -24.81 11.86
C LYS A 217 -16.86 -23.63 11.96
N PHE A 218 -15.85 -23.59 11.10
CA PHE A 218 -14.88 -22.49 11.07
C PHE A 218 -15.51 -21.15 10.70
N ILE A 219 -16.41 -21.13 9.71
CA ILE A 219 -17.16 -19.93 9.32
C ILE A 219 -17.98 -19.41 10.50
N ALA A 220 -18.64 -20.28 11.27
CA ALA A 220 -19.40 -19.86 12.46
C ALA A 220 -18.51 -19.22 13.52
N GLU A 221 -17.29 -19.72 13.70
CA GLU A 221 -16.33 -19.13 14.62
C GLU A 221 -15.71 -17.83 14.08
N TRP A 222 -15.46 -17.73 12.77
CA TRP A 222 -14.87 -16.54 12.14
C TRP A 222 -15.86 -15.39 11.95
N THR A 223 -17.15 -15.67 11.77
CA THR A 223 -18.20 -14.64 11.69
C THR A 223 -18.39 -13.90 13.03
N ALA A 224 -18.02 -14.53 14.15
CA ALA A 224 -17.98 -13.89 15.46
C ALA A 224 -16.86 -12.84 15.57
N GLU A 225 -15.79 -12.97 14.78
CA GLU A 225 -14.64 -12.07 14.79
C GLU A 225 -14.79 -10.97 13.70
N PRO A 226 -14.86 -9.67 14.06
CA PRO A 226 -15.12 -8.61 13.09
C PRO A 226 -14.11 -8.48 11.94
N SER A 227 -12.83 -8.78 12.20
CA SER A 227 -11.73 -8.76 11.22
C SER A 227 -11.91 -9.81 10.11
N MET A 228 -12.56 -10.92 10.44
CA MET A 228 -12.71 -12.11 9.59
C MET A 228 -14.12 -12.27 9.04
N ALA A 229 -15.10 -11.55 9.59
CA ALA A 229 -16.51 -11.69 9.26
C ALA A 229 -16.79 -11.58 7.76
N ALA A 230 -16.18 -10.60 7.07
CA ALA A 230 -16.39 -10.40 5.63
C ALA A 230 -15.93 -11.62 4.81
N ALA A 231 -14.74 -12.17 5.10
CA ALA A 231 -14.23 -13.36 4.45
C ALA A 231 -15.11 -14.59 4.74
N ALA A 232 -15.53 -14.75 6.00
CA ALA A 232 -16.40 -15.84 6.42
C ALA A 232 -17.79 -15.79 5.75
N HIS A 233 -18.41 -14.61 5.66
CA HIS A 233 -19.69 -14.43 4.96
C HIS A 233 -19.56 -14.72 3.46
N ARG A 234 -18.44 -14.35 2.84
CA ARG A 234 -18.18 -14.68 1.43
C ARG A 234 -18.09 -16.19 1.21
N LEU A 235 -17.33 -16.90 2.04
CA LEU A 235 -17.26 -18.37 1.97
C LEU A 235 -18.62 -19.01 2.19
N LEU A 236 -19.36 -18.52 3.18
CA LEU A 236 -20.72 -18.99 3.46
C LEU A 236 -21.61 -18.82 2.23
N HIS A 237 -21.62 -17.64 1.63
CA HIS A 237 -22.39 -17.37 0.41
C HIS A 237 -21.98 -18.31 -0.74
N LEU A 238 -20.68 -18.54 -0.95
CA LEU A 238 -20.20 -19.48 -1.98
C LEU A 238 -20.61 -20.92 -1.69
N LEU A 239 -20.55 -21.37 -0.43
CA LEU A 239 -21.05 -22.67 0.00
C LEU A 239 -22.55 -22.83 -0.25
N LEU A 240 -23.34 -21.82 0.13
CA LEU A 240 -24.80 -21.81 -0.06
C LEU A 240 -25.19 -21.81 -1.54
N ARG A 241 -24.38 -21.18 -2.40
CA ARG A 241 -24.63 -21.10 -3.84
C ARG A 241 -24.26 -22.40 -4.58
N SER A 242 -23.16 -23.03 -4.19
CA SER A 242 -22.62 -24.23 -4.86
C SER A 242 -23.26 -25.52 -4.35
N LYS A 243 -23.65 -25.57 -3.07
CA LYS A 243 -24.23 -26.76 -2.44
C LYS A 243 -25.62 -26.47 -1.90
N GLN A 244 -26.56 -27.37 -2.23
CA GLN A 244 -27.86 -27.34 -1.60
C GLN A 244 -27.69 -27.60 -0.09
N LEU A 245 -28.15 -26.65 0.73
CA LEU A 245 -28.15 -26.74 2.19
C LEU A 245 -28.75 -28.06 2.69
N ASP A 246 -29.80 -28.53 2.00
CA ASP A 246 -30.48 -29.77 2.34
C ASP A 246 -29.54 -30.97 2.28
N LEU A 247 -28.55 -30.96 1.39
CA LEU A 247 -27.58 -32.05 1.23
C LEU A 247 -26.44 -31.97 2.26
N LEU A 248 -26.14 -30.77 2.76
CA LEU A 248 -25.19 -30.55 3.85
C LEU A 248 -25.79 -30.93 5.21
N LEU A 249 -27.10 -30.71 5.37
CA LEU A 249 -27.84 -31.03 6.59
C LEU A 249 -28.43 -32.44 6.58
N SER A 250 -28.61 -33.05 5.41
CA SER A 250 -28.95 -34.46 5.28
C SER A 250 -27.67 -35.28 5.40
N THR A 251 -27.32 -35.64 6.63
CA THR A 251 -26.21 -36.58 6.84
C THR A 251 -26.61 -37.92 6.25
N ASP A 252 -25.96 -38.32 5.15
CA ASP A 252 -26.17 -39.61 4.48
C ASP A 252 -26.07 -40.75 5.50
N ASN A 253 -27.22 -41.25 5.93
CA ASN A 253 -27.37 -42.40 6.84
C ASN A 253 -27.12 -43.73 6.10
N ASN A 254 -26.21 -43.74 5.11
CA ASN A 254 -26.10 -44.83 4.14
C ASN A 254 -25.22 -46.01 4.56
N ASN A 255 -24.81 -46.11 5.82
CA ASN A 255 -24.28 -47.37 6.33
C ASN A 255 -25.40 -48.18 7.01
N SER A 256 -26.08 -48.94 6.13
CA SER A 256 -26.49 -50.35 6.30
C SER A 256 -26.06 -51.01 7.61
N SER A 257 -26.78 -51.92 8.26
CA SER A 257 -28.11 -52.52 8.17
C SER A 257 -28.22 -53.42 9.42
N SER A 258 -29.45 -53.68 9.90
CA SER A 258 -29.84 -54.77 10.83
C SER A 258 -29.11 -54.83 12.19
N SER A 259 -29.78 -54.71 13.33
CA SER A 259 -30.94 -55.51 13.71
C SER A 259 -31.68 -54.90 14.91
N SER A 260 -33.00 -54.84 14.76
CA SER A 260 -34.01 -55.14 15.78
C SER A 260 -34.15 -54.25 17.01
N SER A 261 -35.34 -53.63 17.06
CA SER A 261 -36.18 -53.38 18.24
C SER A 261 -35.65 -52.46 19.33
N SER A 262 -36.06 -51.18 19.30
CA SER A 262 -37.10 -50.67 20.22
C SER A 262 -37.32 -49.18 20.01
N ASN A 263 -38.59 -48.79 19.92
CA ASN A 263 -39.08 -47.43 19.72
C ASN A 263 -38.42 -46.40 20.63
N SER A 264 -37.48 -45.61 20.10
CA SER A 264 -37.42 -44.20 20.45
C SER A 264 -37.03 -43.43 19.20
N SER A 265 -37.93 -42.56 18.75
CA SER A 265 -37.74 -41.64 17.62
C SER A 265 -36.73 -40.56 18.03
N ARG A 266 -35.50 -40.98 18.31
CA ARG A 266 -34.35 -40.09 18.44
C ARG A 266 -33.95 -39.74 17.03
N ARG A 267 -34.58 -38.71 16.46
CA ARG A 267 -34.08 -38.02 15.26
C ARG A 267 -32.60 -37.77 15.52
N LYS A 268 -31.72 -38.48 14.80
CA LYS A 268 -30.27 -38.32 14.92
C LYS A 268 -29.96 -36.87 14.54
N LYS A 269 -29.67 -36.03 15.52
CA LYS A 269 -29.27 -34.65 15.29
C LYS A 269 -27.91 -34.68 14.63
N THR A 270 -27.77 -33.98 13.51
CA THR A 270 -26.50 -33.85 12.81
C THR A 270 -25.59 -33.00 13.69
N LEU A 271 -24.42 -33.54 14.05
CA LEU A 271 -23.45 -32.85 14.91
C LEU A 271 -22.32 -32.31 14.02
N ILE A 272 -22.12 -31.01 14.05
CA ILE A 272 -21.01 -30.32 13.41
C ILE A 272 -20.07 -29.85 14.53
N GLY A 273 -18.87 -30.41 14.61
CA GLY A 273 -17.92 -30.07 15.67
C GLY A 273 -18.43 -30.33 17.10
N GLY A 274 -19.31 -31.33 17.29
CA GLY A 274 -19.89 -31.68 18.59
C GLY A 274 -21.14 -30.88 18.98
N LYS A 275 -21.52 -29.84 18.22
CA LYS A 275 -22.77 -29.09 18.41
C LYS A 275 -23.81 -29.51 17.37
N PRO A 276 -25.11 -29.50 17.67
CA PRO A 276 -26.12 -29.79 16.67
C PRO A 276 -26.08 -28.69 15.59
N ALA A 277 -26.20 -29.09 14.32
CA ALA A 277 -26.06 -28.18 13.18
C ALA A 277 -27.05 -27.00 13.24
N ILE A 278 -28.24 -27.22 13.81
CA ILE A 278 -29.27 -26.20 13.97
C ILE A 278 -28.78 -25.04 14.85
N ASP A 279 -28.13 -25.31 15.97
CA ASP A 279 -27.60 -24.28 16.88
C ASP A 279 -26.50 -23.46 16.19
N ILE A 280 -25.67 -24.10 15.35
CA ILE A 280 -24.64 -23.40 14.58
C ILE A 280 -25.29 -22.48 13.55
N ILE A 281 -26.31 -22.96 12.82
CA ILE A 281 -27.04 -22.14 11.84
C ILE A 281 -27.74 -20.97 12.52
N GLU A 282 -28.41 -21.20 13.65
CA GLU A 282 -29.05 -20.12 14.42
C GLU A 282 -28.04 -19.07 14.87
N SER A 283 -26.86 -19.50 15.36
CA SER A 283 -25.79 -18.55 15.71
C SER A 283 -25.26 -17.78 14.50
N LEU A 284 -25.12 -18.43 13.35
CA LEU A 284 -24.71 -17.80 12.09
C LEU A 284 -25.72 -16.76 11.62
N ILE A 285 -27.02 -17.05 11.69
CA ILE A 285 -28.08 -16.11 11.34
C ILE A 285 -28.02 -14.87 12.23
N LEU A 286 -27.92 -15.06 13.55
CA LEU A 286 -27.85 -13.97 14.51
C LEU A 286 -26.61 -13.08 14.29
N LEU A 287 -25.45 -13.70 14.07
CA LEU A 287 -24.21 -12.97 13.77
C LEU A 287 -24.29 -12.23 12.43
N THR A 288 -24.86 -12.85 11.40
CA THR A 288 -25.05 -12.22 10.09
C THR A 288 -25.97 -11.00 10.18
N GLN A 289 -27.11 -11.10 10.88
CA GLN A 289 -28.02 -9.97 11.11
C GLN A 289 -27.34 -8.83 11.88
N ARG A 290 -26.47 -9.15 12.83
CA ARG A 290 -25.70 -8.14 13.56
C ARG A 290 -24.71 -7.43 12.64
N GLN A 291 -24.00 -8.15 11.77
CA GLN A 291 -23.08 -7.55 10.81
C GLN A 291 -23.81 -6.73 9.75
N GLU A 292 -24.98 -7.18 9.30
CA GLU A 292 -25.84 -6.43 8.38
C GLU A 292 -26.21 -5.06 8.97
N LYS A 293 -26.70 -5.03 10.22
CA LYS A 293 -26.99 -3.76 10.92
C LYS A 293 -25.77 -2.86 11.05
N ARG A 294 -24.59 -3.43 11.29
CA ARG A 294 -23.34 -2.67 11.37
C ARG A 294 -22.96 -2.07 10.02
N THR A 295 -23.04 -2.85 8.94
CA THR A 295 -22.77 -2.37 7.59
C THR A 295 -23.77 -1.31 7.16
N GLN A 296 -25.05 -1.48 7.47
CA GLN A 296 -26.08 -0.49 7.22
C GLN A 296 -25.76 0.84 7.93
N ALA A 297 -25.38 0.79 9.21
CA ALA A 297 -24.96 1.97 9.94
C ALA A 297 -23.69 2.63 9.35
N LEU A 298 -22.76 1.84 8.82
CA LEU A 298 -21.57 2.38 8.13
C LEU A 298 -21.94 3.05 6.80
N ILE A 299 -22.87 2.47 6.04
CA ILE A 299 -23.41 3.08 4.82
C ILE A 299 -24.12 4.39 5.16
N GLU A 300 -24.95 4.41 6.20
CA GLU A 300 -25.62 5.62 6.68
C GLU A 300 -24.63 6.72 7.08
N LYS A 301 -23.55 6.34 7.77
CA LYS A 301 -22.46 7.25 8.10
C LYS A 301 -21.67 7.72 6.87
N SER A 302 -21.56 6.89 5.83
CA SER A 302 -20.88 7.28 4.59
C SER A 302 -21.60 8.42 3.85
N TYR A 303 -22.92 8.56 4.02
CA TYR A 303 -23.66 9.71 3.49
C TYR A 303 -23.23 11.06 4.11
N ILE A 304 -22.54 11.06 5.25
CA ILE A 304 -21.94 12.29 5.78
C ILE A 304 -20.89 12.82 4.80
N LEU A 305 -20.14 11.95 4.11
CA LEU A 305 -19.19 12.37 3.09
C LEU A 305 -19.92 13.04 1.91
N ASP A 306 -21.07 12.50 1.50
CA ASP A 306 -21.89 13.10 0.45
C ASP A 306 -22.45 14.48 0.84
N LEU A 307 -22.71 14.71 2.13
CA LEU A 307 -23.12 16.02 2.65
C LEU A 307 -21.94 17.01 2.74
N LEU A 308 -20.74 16.53 3.11
CA LEU A 308 -19.56 17.36 3.31
C LEU A 308 -18.86 17.73 1.99
N LEU A 309 -18.90 16.86 0.97
CA LEU A 309 -18.23 17.08 -0.31
C LEU A 309 -18.69 18.38 -1.01
N PRO A 310 -19.99 18.68 -1.14
CA PRO A 310 -20.45 19.95 -1.71
C PRO A 310 -20.02 21.16 -0.88
N ALA A 311 -20.08 21.06 0.45
CA ALA A 311 -19.68 22.14 1.34
C ALA A 311 -18.18 22.46 1.22
N ALA A 312 -17.34 21.43 1.15
CA ALA A 312 -15.90 21.58 0.90
C ALA A 312 -15.62 22.23 -0.46
N ALA A 313 -16.38 21.87 -1.51
CA ALA A 313 -16.25 22.48 -2.83
C ALA A 313 -16.62 23.98 -2.83
N VAL A 314 -17.65 24.37 -2.08
CA VAL A 314 -18.03 25.80 -1.92
C VAL A 314 -16.93 26.56 -1.19
N VAL A 315 -16.40 26.03 -0.08
CA VAL A 315 -15.30 26.68 0.64
C VAL A 315 -14.07 26.83 -0.25
N GLN A 316 -13.76 25.84 -1.08
CA GLN A 316 -12.66 25.92 -2.04
C GLN A 316 -12.89 27.02 -3.08
N HIS A 317 -14.12 27.16 -3.59
CA HIS A 317 -14.49 28.23 -4.53
C HIS A 317 -14.39 29.61 -3.88
N ASP A 318 -14.94 29.79 -2.67
CA ASP A 318 -14.89 31.05 -1.93
C ASP A 318 -13.44 31.48 -1.64
N LEU A 319 -12.58 30.52 -1.30
CA LEU A 319 -11.17 30.78 -1.04
C LEU A 319 -10.44 31.19 -2.34
N GLN A 320 -10.79 30.57 -3.47
CA GLN A 320 -10.27 30.93 -4.79
C GLN A 320 -10.72 32.34 -5.22
N ASP A 321 -11.98 32.68 -4.97
CA ASP A 321 -12.55 34.02 -5.22
C ASP A 321 -11.94 35.10 -4.33
N LEU A 322 -11.50 34.75 -3.10
CA LEU A 322 -10.82 35.69 -2.21
C LEU A 322 -9.34 35.92 -2.59
N LEU A 323 -8.69 34.89 -3.14
CA LEU A 323 -7.26 34.94 -3.50
C LEU A 323 -7.01 35.70 -4.80
N LEU A 324 -7.94 35.60 -5.77
CA LEU A 324 -7.82 36.22 -7.09
C LEU A 324 -7.67 37.76 -7.04
N PRO A 325 -8.49 38.52 -6.28
CA PRO A 325 -8.39 39.97 -6.17
C PRO A 325 -7.12 40.40 -5.42
N LEU A 326 -6.69 39.63 -4.42
CA LEU A 326 -5.48 39.92 -3.65
C LEU A 326 -4.23 39.85 -4.55
N GLN A 327 -4.18 38.85 -5.44
CA GLN A 327 -3.12 38.73 -6.44
C GLN A 327 -3.17 39.88 -7.46
N GLN A 328 -4.37 40.30 -7.89
CA GLN A 328 -4.54 41.40 -8.83
C GLN A 328 -4.17 42.77 -8.21
N GLN A 329 -4.47 42.99 -6.93
CA GLN A 329 -4.12 44.22 -6.21
C GLN A 329 -2.59 44.38 -6.07
N GLN A 330 -1.87 43.29 -5.83
CA GLN A 330 -0.41 43.30 -5.74
C GLN A 330 0.23 43.69 -7.09
N GLN A 331 -0.41 43.32 -8.20
CA GLN A 331 0.05 43.66 -9.55
C GLN A 331 -0.12 45.15 -9.87
N GLN A 332 -1.24 45.77 -9.45
CA GLN A 332 -1.44 47.22 -9.62
C GLN A 332 -0.43 48.05 -8.80
N GLN A 333 -0.06 47.61 -7.60
CA GLN A 333 0.93 48.34 -6.78
C GLN A 333 2.33 48.36 -7.42
N GLN A 334 2.75 47.28 -8.10
CA GLN A 334 4.03 47.28 -8.81
C GLN A 334 4.04 48.21 -10.02
N GLN A 335 2.92 48.32 -10.76
CA GLN A 335 2.84 49.27 -11.88
C GLN A 335 2.92 50.72 -11.41
N GLN A 336 2.27 51.08 -10.30
CA GLN A 336 2.37 52.44 -9.75
C GLN A 336 3.80 52.78 -9.28
N GLN A 337 4.53 51.84 -8.64
CA GLN A 337 5.92 52.10 -8.27
C GLN A 337 6.84 52.30 -9.48
N GLN A 338 6.60 51.61 -10.59
CA GLN A 338 7.39 51.83 -11.81
C GLN A 338 7.10 53.20 -12.44
N GLN A 339 5.85 53.67 -12.40
CA GLN A 339 5.51 55.02 -12.89
C GLN A 339 6.11 56.13 -12.02
N ILE A 340 6.06 56.00 -10.69
CA ILE A 340 6.70 56.98 -9.78
C ILE A 340 8.21 57.04 -10.01
N LYS A 341 8.84 55.89 -10.29
CA LYS A 341 10.28 55.82 -10.59
C LYS A 341 10.62 56.43 -11.96
N LEU A 342 9.68 56.44 -12.90
CA LEU A 342 9.80 57.07 -14.21
C LEU A 342 9.70 58.59 -14.12
N GLU A 343 8.76 59.12 -13.33
CA GLU A 343 8.64 60.57 -13.13
C GLU A 343 9.86 61.16 -12.41
N ALA A 344 10.44 60.44 -11.44
CA ALA A 344 11.63 60.90 -10.74
C ALA A 344 12.89 60.97 -11.63
N ALA A 345 12.94 60.21 -12.73
CA ALA A 345 14.11 60.12 -13.61
C ALA A 345 14.14 61.18 -14.73
N ASP A 346 13.07 61.95 -14.93
CA ASP A 346 12.95 62.81 -16.12
C ASP A 346 13.62 64.19 -16.01
N THR A 347 14.35 64.46 -14.92
CA THR A 347 14.95 65.78 -14.66
C THR A 347 16.38 65.95 -15.16
N THR A 348 17.09 64.91 -15.64
CA THR A 348 18.52 65.03 -16.01
C THR A 348 18.94 64.23 -17.27
N GLY A 349 18.88 64.89 -18.44
CA GLY A 349 19.90 64.78 -19.50
C GLY A 349 19.85 63.63 -20.54
N GLY A 350 19.59 64.00 -21.81
CA GLY A 350 20.11 63.29 -23.00
C GLY A 350 19.13 62.42 -23.79
N LYS A 351 18.59 62.95 -24.91
CA LYS A 351 17.61 62.29 -25.80
C LYS A 351 18.03 60.89 -26.33
N LYS A 352 19.32 60.59 -26.46
CA LYS A 352 19.82 59.26 -26.91
C LYS A 352 19.85 58.21 -25.79
N LYS A 353 20.11 58.59 -24.54
CA LYS A 353 20.02 57.67 -23.38
C LYS A 353 18.57 57.28 -23.08
N LYS A 354 17.64 58.23 -23.26
CA LYS A 354 16.20 58.02 -23.04
C LYS A 354 15.62 56.86 -23.86
N ARG A 355 16.02 56.71 -25.13
CA ARG A 355 15.53 55.63 -26.01
C ARG A 355 16.08 54.26 -25.63
N LYS A 356 17.35 54.17 -25.21
CA LYS A 356 17.98 52.91 -24.78
C LYS A 356 17.44 52.47 -23.42
N ILE A 357 17.20 53.41 -22.51
CA ILE A 357 16.53 53.17 -21.22
C ILE A 357 15.09 52.73 -21.45
N GLN A 358 14.32 53.39 -22.32
CA GLN A 358 12.94 52.99 -22.63
C GLN A 358 12.85 51.59 -23.24
N GLN A 359 13.77 51.22 -24.14
CA GLN A 359 13.80 49.88 -24.73
C GLN A 359 14.22 48.81 -23.71
N GLN A 360 15.19 49.11 -22.83
CA GLN A 360 15.59 48.21 -21.74
C GLN A 360 14.46 48.02 -20.71
N GLN A 361 13.67 49.06 -20.46
CA GLN A 361 12.53 49.01 -19.55
C GLN A 361 11.39 48.14 -20.11
N MET A 362 11.09 48.26 -21.41
CA MET A 362 10.08 47.41 -22.06
C MET A 362 10.48 45.93 -21.99
N GLN A 363 11.78 45.63 -22.17
CA GLN A 363 12.29 44.26 -22.07
C GLN A 363 12.22 43.72 -20.63
N GLN A 364 12.48 44.57 -19.63
CA GLN A 364 12.31 44.21 -18.21
C GLN A 364 10.85 43.94 -17.85
N GLN A 365 9.93 44.74 -18.36
CA GLN A 365 8.50 44.59 -18.11
C GLN A 365 7.94 43.31 -18.75
N GLN A 366 8.43 42.95 -19.95
CA GLN A 366 8.05 41.70 -20.61
C GLN A 366 8.58 40.47 -19.85
N GLN A 367 9.80 40.51 -19.30
CA GLN A 367 10.31 39.43 -18.45
C GLN A 367 9.53 39.26 -17.14
N GLN A 368 9.11 40.36 -16.51
CA GLN A 368 8.28 40.28 -15.30
C GLN A 368 6.93 39.62 -15.58
N MET A 369 6.28 39.95 -16.69
CA MET A 369 4.99 39.36 -17.04
C MET A 369 5.11 37.84 -17.28
N GLN A 370 6.17 37.41 -17.96
CA GLN A 370 6.41 35.99 -18.23
C GLN A 370 6.72 35.19 -16.94
N GLN A 371 7.45 35.79 -16.00
CA GLN A 371 7.74 35.16 -14.71
C GLN A 371 6.47 35.00 -13.85
N GLN A 372 5.55 35.95 -13.95
CA GLN A 372 4.31 35.93 -13.20
C GLN A 372 3.31 34.91 -13.75
N GLN A 373 3.25 34.74 -15.08
CA GLN A 373 2.44 33.68 -15.70
C GLN A 373 2.94 32.28 -15.28
N GLN A 374 4.25 32.12 -15.10
CA GLN A 374 4.83 30.87 -14.61
C GLN A 374 4.50 30.61 -13.13
N GLN A 375 4.43 31.66 -12.31
CA GLN A 375 3.98 31.54 -10.91
C GLN A 375 2.50 31.20 -10.79
N GLN A 376 1.63 31.74 -11.65
CA GLN A 376 0.21 31.35 -11.66
C GLN A 376 0.04 29.87 -11.99
N GLN A 377 0.76 29.34 -12.99
CA GLN A 377 0.72 27.90 -13.29
C GLN A 377 1.25 27.04 -12.14
N GLN A 378 2.29 27.51 -11.42
CA GLN A 378 2.78 26.81 -10.24
C GLN A 378 1.78 26.84 -9.09
N GLN A 379 1.12 27.98 -8.84
CA GLN A 379 0.08 28.05 -7.82
C GLN A 379 -1.14 27.21 -8.17
N GLU A 380 -1.57 27.15 -9.44
CA GLU A 380 -2.63 26.22 -9.85
C GLU A 380 -2.21 24.76 -9.64
N GLN A 381 -0.95 24.40 -9.94
CA GLN A 381 -0.43 23.07 -9.64
C GLN A 381 -0.33 22.79 -8.14
N GLU A 382 0.12 23.76 -7.34
CA GLU A 382 0.27 23.61 -5.88
C GLU A 382 -1.09 23.60 -5.17
N LEU A 383 -2.09 24.30 -5.71
CA LEU A 383 -3.48 24.23 -5.25
C LEU A 383 -4.10 22.88 -5.58
N LEU A 384 -3.84 22.35 -6.79
CA LEU A 384 -4.24 20.99 -7.18
C LEU A 384 -3.58 19.94 -6.26
N LEU A 385 -2.30 20.13 -5.90
CA LEU A 385 -1.56 19.25 -4.99
C LEU A 385 -2.01 19.36 -3.52
N SER A 386 -2.39 20.55 -3.05
CA SER A 386 -2.79 20.77 -1.65
C SER A 386 -4.24 20.38 -1.36
N ALA A 387 -5.13 20.49 -2.34
CA ALA A 387 -6.48 19.91 -2.26
C ALA A 387 -6.42 18.38 -2.09
N GLU A 388 -5.40 17.73 -2.63
CA GLU A 388 -5.15 16.29 -2.46
C GLU A 388 -4.50 15.96 -1.09
N ALA A 389 -3.63 16.84 -0.58
CA ALA A 389 -2.94 16.65 0.70
C ALA A 389 -3.81 16.86 1.95
N LEU A 390 -4.94 17.58 1.84
CA LEU A 390 -5.86 17.81 2.96
C LEU A 390 -6.84 16.65 3.22
N GLN A 391 -6.86 15.61 2.38
CA GLN A 391 -7.81 14.50 2.52
C GLN A 391 -7.61 13.53 3.70
N PRO A 392 -6.40 13.20 4.20
CA PRO A 392 -6.30 12.16 5.24
C PRO A 392 -6.45 12.70 6.68
N HIS A 393 -6.04 13.93 6.98
CA HIS A 393 -5.97 14.38 8.38
C HIS A 393 -7.25 15.02 8.93
N PHE A 394 -8.00 15.79 8.12
CA PHE A 394 -9.25 16.39 8.58
C PHE A 394 -10.37 15.35 8.68
N ALA A 395 -10.40 14.43 7.72
CA ALA A 395 -11.28 13.27 7.77
C ALA A 395 -10.94 12.39 8.99
N ALA A 396 -9.68 12.04 9.24
CA ALA A 396 -9.34 11.17 10.38
C ALA A 396 -9.82 11.72 11.73
N LYS A 397 -9.59 13.01 12.03
CA LYS A 397 -9.90 13.58 13.34
C LYS A 397 -11.40 13.81 13.57
N PHE A 398 -12.12 14.33 12.57
CA PHE A 398 -13.58 14.47 12.63
C PHE A 398 -14.25 13.10 12.69
N THR A 399 -13.75 12.13 11.93
CA THR A 399 -14.28 10.77 11.97
C THR A 399 -13.94 10.10 13.30
N GLU A 400 -12.81 10.37 13.95
CA GLU A 400 -12.50 9.91 15.31
C GLU A 400 -13.48 10.48 16.34
N GLU A 401 -13.68 11.81 16.36
CA GLU A 401 -14.61 12.47 17.30
C GLU A 401 -16.06 12.03 17.08
N CYS A 402 -16.51 11.84 15.84
CA CYS A 402 -17.85 11.35 15.52
C CYS A 402 -18.03 9.83 15.67
N LEU A 403 -16.96 9.02 15.54
CA LEU A 403 -17.04 7.56 15.69
C LEU A 403 -16.92 7.10 17.13
N TYR A 404 -16.06 7.75 17.92
CA TYR A 404 -15.72 7.30 19.27
C TYR A 404 -16.33 8.17 20.36
N GLY A 405 -16.62 9.46 20.10
CA GLY A 405 -17.10 10.40 21.10
C GLY A 405 -16.11 10.59 22.25
N ASP A 406 -16.21 11.72 22.96
CA ASP A 406 -15.62 11.81 24.30
C ASP A 406 -16.41 10.84 25.20
N LEU A 407 -15.82 9.68 25.49
CA LEU A 407 -16.29 8.74 26.51
C LEU A 407 -15.93 9.22 27.91
#